data_AF-A0A7R9HIJ2-F1
#
_entry.id   AF-A0A7R9HIJ2-F1
#
_cell.length_a   1.000
_cell.length_b   1.000
_cell.length_c   1.000
_cell.angle_alpha   90.00
_cell.angle_beta   90.00
_cell.angle_gamma   90.00
#
_symmetry.space_group_name_H-M   'P 1'
#
loop_
_entity.id
_entity.type
_entity.pdbx_description
1 polymer ?
#
loop_
_entity_poly.entity_id
_entity_poly.type
_entity_poly.pdbx_seq_one_letter_code
_entity_poly.pdbx_strand_id
1 'polypeptide(L)'
;MSLYFNVLFFPIWLITVAVMLHVKYDCLSNMYRFIVVTILVAVIGIECLRLYLGYLGNLSEKIPELAGFWMLSLLLQFPLQIFLFANERTVPQVVERAVQGVMLSLLVVELVSGFIALRRAARHQTKRFHLLQLHMQGGSTILHHKEE
;
A
#
# COMPACT_ATOMS: atom_id res chain seq x y z
N MET A 1 -7.00 6.99 9.30
CA MET A 1 -7.65 8.11 8.60
C MET A 1 -7.30 8.15 7.11
N SER A 2 -6.02 8.17 6.70
CA SER A 2 -5.64 8.16 5.25
C SER A 2 -6.24 6.99 4.46
N LEU A 3 -6.22 5.78 5.03
CA LEU A 3 -6.72 4.58 4.36
C LEU A 3 -8.22 4.66 4.01
N TYR A 4 -9.02 5.31 4.85
CA TYR A 4 -10.47 5.50 4.59
C TYR A 4 -10.71 6.44 3.41
N PHE A 5 -9.93 7.51 3.31
CA PHE A 5 -9.99 8.42 2.17
C PHE A 5 -9.62 7.70 0.87
N ASN A 6 -8.63 6.81 0.93
CA ASN A 6 -8.20 6.05 -0.23
C ASN A 6 -9.25 5.04 -0.71
N VAL A 7 -9.98 4.38 0.20
CA VAL A 7 -11.12 3.51 -0.15
C VAL A 7 -12.21 4.26 -0.91
N LEU A 8 -12.53 5.50 -0.49
CA LEU A 8 -13.54 6.33 -1.15
C LEU A 8 -13.06 6.91 -2.47
N PHE A 9 -11.79 7.30 -2.55
CA PHE A 9 -11.21 7.91 -3.73
C PHE A 9 -10.92 6.89 -4.84
N PHE A 10 -10.58 5.65 -4.48
CA PHE A 10 -10.27 4.58 -5.42
C PHE A 10 -11.34 4.32 -6.50
N PRO A 11 -12.64 4.17 -6.20
CA PRO A 11 -13.66 3.95 -7.24
C PRO A 11 -13.79 5.17 -8.16
N ILE A 12 -13.64 6.40 -7.64
CA ILE A 12 -13.68 7.62 -8.44
C ILE A 12 -12.49 7.66 -9.41
N TRP A 13 -11.30 7.34 -8.91
CA TRP A 13 -10.09 7.21 -9.71
C TRP A 13 -10.24 6.15 -10.80
N LEU A 14 -10.75 4.96 -10.45
CA LEU A 14 -10.95 3.85 -11.36
C LEU A 14 -11.92 4.20 -12.49
N ILE A 15 -13.06 4.81 -12.17
CA ILE A 15 -14.05 5.24 -13.18
C ILE A 15 -13.42 6.27 -14.11
N THR A 16 -12.68 7.25 -13.57
CA THR A 16 -12.02 8.28 -14.38
C THR A 16 -11.04 7.65 -15.37
N VAL A 17 -10.15 6.77 -14.90
CA VAL A 17 -9.16 6.12 -15.77
C VAL A 17 -9.83 5.19 -16.79
N ALA A 18 -10.89 4.47 -16.41
CA ALA A 18 -11.64 3.60 -17.33
C ALA A 18 -12.34 4.39 -18.43
N VAL A 19 -12.99 5.51 -18.11
CA VAL A 19 -13.64 6.39 -19.09
C VAL A 19 -12.61 7.00 -20.03
N MET A 20 -11.47 7.48 -19.51
CA MET A 20 -10.37 8.03 -20.33
C MET A 20 -9.78 6.98 -21.26
N LEU A 21 -9.59 5.76 -20.76
CA LEU A 21 -9.12 4.64 -21.56
C LEU A 21 -10.12 4.28 -22.67
N HIS A 22 -11.42 4.32 -22.39
CA HIS A 22 -12.47 4.06 -23.39
C HIS A 22 -12.48 5.11 -24.50
N VAL A 23 -12.42 6.40 -24.14
CA VAL A 23 -12.38 7.51 -25.12
C VAL A 23 -11.14 7.42 -26.02
N LYS A 24 -10.00 7.04 -25.45
CA LYS A 24 -8.74 6.91 -26.20
C LYS A 24 -8.61 5.55 -26.89
N TYR A 25 -9.46 4.58 -26.56
CA TYR A 25 -9.27 3.18 -26.92
C TYR A 25 -8.99 3.01 -28.40
N ASP A 26 -9.78 3.66 -29.27
CA ASP A 26 -9.67 3.53 -30.72
C ASP A 26 -8.46 4.21 -31.35
N CYS A 27 -7.85 5.18 -30.66
CA CYS A 27 -6.66 5.90 -31.14
C CYS A 27 -5.34 5.20 -30.78
N LEU A 28 -5.34 4.25 -29.84
CA LEU A 28 -4.13 3.54 -29.40
C LEU A 28 -3.76 2.40 -30.35
N SER A 29 -2.47 2.08 -30.48
CA SER A 29 -2.02 0.84 -31.14
C SER A 29 -2.41 -0.40 -30.31
N ASN A 30 -2.76 -1.51 -30.98
CA ASN A 30 -3.23 -2.76 -30.34
C ASN A 30 -2.31 -3.29 -29.23
N MET A 31 -0.99 -3.30 -29.44
CA MET A 31 -0.04 -3.73 -28.40
C MET A 31 -0.10 -2.85 -27.16
N TYR A 32 -0.19 -1.54 -27.36
CA TYR A 32 -0.18 -0.59 -26.27
C TYR A 32 -1.51 -0.58 -25.49
N ARG A 33 -2.65 -0.82 -26.16
CA ARG A 33 -3.94 -1.08 -25.49
C ARG A 33 -3.82 -2.24 -24.51
N PHE A 34 -3.26 -3.36 -24.96
CA PHE A 34 -3.10 -4.56 -24.14
C PHE A 34 -2.23 -4.31 -22.90
N ILE A 35 -1.11 -3.59 -23.07
CA ILE A 35 -0.22 -3.21 -21.97
C ILE A 35 -0.96 -2.35 -20.93
N VAL A 36 -1.67 -1.30 -21.37
CA VAL A 36 -2.37 -0.38 -20.44
C VAL A 36 -3.49 -1.09 -19.69
N VAL A 37 -4.29 -1.93 -20.37
CA VAL A 37 -5.35 -2.72 -19.72
C VAL A 37 -4.75 -3.68 -18.69
N THR A 38 -3.66 -4.36 -19.02
CA THR A 38 -2.99 -5.28 -18.09
C THR A 38 -2.48 -4.56 -16.85
N ILE A 39 -1.85 -3.39 -17.02
CA ILE A 39 -1.39 -2.56 -15.92
C ILE A 39 -2.58 -2.09 -15.07
N LEU A 40 -3.69 -1.68 -15.68
CA LEU A 40 -4.88 -1.23 -14.95
C LEU A 40 -5.45 -2.35 -14.07
N VAL A 41 -5.57 -3.57 -14.60
CA VAL A 41 -6.01 -4.75 -13.84
C VAL A 41 -5.04 -5.07 -12.70
N ALA A 42 -3.74 -5.00 -12.96
CA ALA A 42 -2.73 -5.20 -11.93
C ALA A 42 -2.85 -4.17 -10.80
N VAL A 43 -2.98 -2.88 -11.13
CA VAL A 43 -3.17 -1.80 -10.13
C VAL A 43 -4.41 -2.05 -9.28
N ILE A 44 -5.54 -2.45 -9.87
CA ILE A 44 -6.76 -2.77 -9.11
C ILE A 44 -6.52 -3.91 -8.14
N GLY A 45 -5.89 -5.01 -8.58
CA GLY A 45 -5.59 -6.16 -7.73
C GLY A 45 -4.64 -5.81 -6.57
N ILE A 46 -3.58 -5.06 -6.87
CA ILE A 46 -2.60 -4.59 -5.89
C ILE A 46 -3.26 -3.65 -4.88
N GLU A 47 -4.11 -2.73 -5.35
CA GLU A 47 -4.84 -1.81 -4.49
C GLU A 47 -5.78 -2.55 -3.53
N CYS A 48 -6.54 -3.54 -4.01
CA CYS A 48 -7.40 -4.36 -3.17
C CYS A 48 -6.62 -5.09 -2.08
N LEU A 49 -5.49 -5.72 -2.45
CA LEU A 49 -4.61 -6.39 -1.49
C LEU A 49 -4.01 -5.40 -0.49
N ARG A 50 -3.61 -4.23 -0.96
CA ARG A 50 -3.08 -3.15 -0.12
C ARG A 50 -4.13 -2.71 0.90
N LEU A 51 -5.34 -2.37 0.47
CA LEU A 51 -6.40 -1.94 1.38
C LEU A 51 -6.74 -3.02 2.41
N TYR A 52 -6.75 -4.29 2.00
CA TYR A 52 -6.95 -5.42 2.91
C TYR A 52 -5.84 -5.52 3.98
N LEU A 53 -4.57 -5.46 3.56
CA LEU A 53 -3.43 -5.52 4.49
C LEU A 53 -3.36 -4.30 5.40
N GLY A 54 -3.70 -3.11 4.89
CA GLY A 54 -3.75 -1.89 5.69
C GLY A 54 -4.89 -1.93 6.71
N TYR A 55 -6.05 -2.50 6.37
CA TYR A 55 -7.13 -2.75 7.33
C TYR A 55 -6.71 -3.74 8.41
N LEU A 56 -6.16 -4.91 8.02
CA LEU A 56 -5.68 -5.92 8.96
C LEU A 56 -4.56 -5.43 9.86
N GLY A 57 -3.56 -4.74 9.29
CA GLY A 57 -2.42 -4.20 10.03
C GLY A 57 -2.86 -3.12 11.03
N ASN A 58 -3.87 -2.33 10.69
CA ASN A 58 -4.44 -1.34 11.61
C ASN A 58 -5.26 -2.00 12.74
N LEU A 59 -6.00 -3.08 12.46
CA LEU A 59 -6.88 -3.73 13.43
C LEU A 59 -6.14 -4.70 14.37
N SER A 60 -5.13 -5.39 13.85
CA SER A 60 -4.43 -6.46 14.59
C SER A 60 -3.08 -6.03 15.15
N GLU A 61 -2.64 -4.78 14.91
CA GLU A 61 -1.28 -4.28 15.18
C GLU A 61 -0.17 -5.24 14.69
N LYS A 62 -0.50 -6.09 13.72
CA LYS A 62 0.45 -7.08 13.23
C LYS A 62 1.37 -6.44 12.21
N ILE A 63 2.63 -6.53 12.55
CA ILE A 63 3.76 -5.88 11.90
C ILE A 63 4.06 -6.44 10.51
N PRO A 64 4.01 -7.78 10.26
CA PRO A 64 4.28 -8.29 8.92
C PRO A 64 3.24 -7.80 7.89
N GLU A 65 1.98 -7.63 8.27
CA GLU A 65 0.89 -7.18 7.41
C GLU A 65 1.04 -5.69 7.09
N LEU A 66 1.44 -4.88 8.08
CA LEU A 66 1.75 -3.47 7.88
C LEU A 66 3.02 -3.27 7.02
N ALA A 67 4.03 -4.13 7.17
CA ALA A 67 5.20 -4.15 6.30
C ALA A 67 4.82 -4.54 4.86
N GLY A 68 3.93 -5.52 4.70
CA GLY A 68 3.38 -5.91 3.40
C GLY A 68 2.63 -4.76 2.71
N PHE A 69 1.76 -4.06 3.44
CA PHE A 69 1.09 -2.84 2.96
C PHE A 69 2.10 -1.80 2.45
N TRP A 70 3.12 -1.51 3.25
CA TRP A 70 4.13 -0.50 2.91
C TRP A 70 4.99 -0.93 1.71
N MET A 71 5.42 -2.19 1.67
CA MET A 71 6.22 -2.75 0.58
C MET A 71 5.45 -2.80 -0.74
N LEU A 72 4.18 -3.23 -0.73
CA LEU A 72 3.31 -3.20 -1.92
C LEU A 72 3.12 -1.78 -2.45
N SER A 73 2.97 -0.81 -1.54
CA SER A 73 2.81 0.61 -1.90
C SER A 73 4.06 1.17 -2.58
N LEU A 74 5.25 0.86 -2.04
CA LEU A 74 6.51 1.38 -2.57
C LEU A 74 6.96 0.65 -3.83
N LEU A 75 6.91 -0.68 -3.82
CA LEU A 75 7.55 -1.51 -4.83
C LEU A 75 6.66 -1.77 -6.04
N LEU A 76 5.35 -1.91 -5.85
CA LEU A 76 4.41 -2.20 -6.93
C LEU A 76 3.56 -0.98 -7.27
N GLN A 77 2.86 -0.39 -6.30
CA GLN A 77 1.92 0.68 -6.59
C GLN A 77 2.62 1.93 -7.16
N PHE A 78 3.69 2.40 -6.51
CA PHE A 78 4.38 3.62 -6.91
C PHE A 78 4.93 3.59 -8.35
N PRO A 79 5.70 2.57 -8.80
CA PRO A 79 6.19 2.54 -10.17
C PRO A 79 5.06 2.40 -11.20
N LEU A 80 4.01 1.62 -10.92
CA LEU A 80 2.87 1.50 -11.82
C LEU A 80 2.11 2.84 -11.95
N GLN A 81 1.96 3.58 -10.84
CA GLN A 81 1.30 4.88 -10.84
C GLN A 81 2.11 5.94 -11.59
N ILE A 82 3.44 5.93 -11.44
CA ILE A 82 4.36 6.77 -12.21
C ILE A 82 4.29 6.40 -13.69
N PHE A 83 4.26 5.12 -14.03
CA PHE A 83 4.16 4.69 -15.42
C PHE A 83 2.88 5.23 -16.07
N LEU A 84 1.74 5.14 -15.39
CA LEU A 84 0.47 5.72 -15.86
C LEU A 84 0.55 7.26 -15.95
N PHE A 85 1.21 7.92 -15.01
CA PHE A 85 1.34 9.39 -15.01
C PHE A 85 2.29 9.92 -16.10
N ALA A 86 3.42 9.26 -16.31
CA ALA A 86 4.43 9.60 -17.32
C ALA A 86 4.01 9.22 -18.75
N ASN A 87 2.84 8.59 -18.89
CA ASN A 87 2.34 8.14 -20.18
C ASN A 87 1.77 9.29 -21.00
N GLU A 88 2.64 10.16 -21.51
CA GLU A 88 2.28 11.37 -22.27
C GLU A 88 1.88 11.09 -23.73
N ARG A 89 1.91 9.83 -24.18
CA ARG A 89 1.68 9.47 -25.59
C ARG A 89 0.24 9.62 -26.08
N THR A 90 -0.68 9.93 -25.17
CA THR A 90 -2.01 10.42 -25.54
C THR A 90 -2.20 11.77 -24.89
N VAL A 91 -2.72 12.76 -25.62
CA VAL A 91 -3.05 14.10 -25.11
C VAL A 91 -3.73 13.92 -23.73
N PRO A 92 -3.03 14.21 -22.63
CA PRO A 92 -3.58 13.93 -21.31
C PRO A 92 -4.71 14.92 -21.10
N GLN A 93 -5.93 14.43 -20.93
CA GLN A 93 -7.01 15.33 -20.52
C GLN A 93 -6.64 15.86 -19.13
N VAL A 94 -6.82 17.16 -18.91
CA VAL A 94 -6.45 17.84 -17.64
C VAL A 94 -7.04 17.10 -16.43
N VAL A 95 -8.23 16.53 -16.59
CA VAL A 95 -8.93 15.71 -15.59
C VAL A 95 -8.15 14.43 -15.22
N GLU A 96 -7.62 13.71 -16.21
CA GLU A 96 -6.83 12.48 -15.99
C GLU A 96 -5.57 12.81 -15.17
N ARG A 97 -4.84 13.87 -15.54
CA ARG A 97 -3.66 14.34 -14.81
C ARG A 97 -3.98 14.80 -13.39
N ALA A 98 -5.07 15.51 -13.20
CA ALA A 98 -5.49 15.98 -11.88
C ALA A 98 -5.80 14.80 -10.95
N VAL A 99 -6.62 13.85 -11.41
CA VAL A 99 -7.02 12.66 -10.64
C VAL A 99 -5.82 11.76 -10.35
N GLN A 100 -4.92 11.58 -11.32
CA GLN A 100 -3.69 10.83 -11.13
C GLN A 100 -2.73 11.50 -10.14
N GLY A 101 -2.62 12.84 -10.21
CA GLY A 101 -1.82 13.64 -9.30
C GLY A 101 -2.33 13.58 -7.86
N VAL A 102 -3.64 13.64 -7.66
CA VAL A 102 -4.26 13.44 -6.34
C VAL A 102 -3.93 12.05 -5.81
N MET A 103 -4.09 11.00 -6.61
CA MET A 103 -3.75 9.62 -6.21
C MET A 103 -2.27 9.48 -5.83
N LEU A 104 -1.36 10.08 -6.59
CA LEU A 104 0.07 10.12 -6.28
C LEU A 104 0.35 10.85 -4.96
N SER A 105 -0.31 11.97 -4.71
CA SER A 105 -0.12 12.72 -3.46
C SER A 105 -0.60 11.92 -2.24
N LEU A 106 -1.74 11.23 -2.35
CA LEU A 106 -2.24 10.33 -1.31
C LEU A 106 -1.26 9.19 -1.06
N LEU A 107 -0.73 8.59 -2.14
CA LEU A 107 0.26 7.52 -2.05
C LEU A 107 1.52 7.96 -1.30
N VAL A 108 2.00 9.18 -1.52
CA VAL A 108 3.16 9.73 -0.80
C VAL A 108 2.84 9.89 0.69
N VAL A 109 1.67 10.42 1.04
CA VAL A 109 1.23 10.53 2.44
C VAL A 109 1.14 9.15 3.10
N GLU A 110 0.66 8.15 2.37
CA GLU A 110 0.60 6.76 2.84
C GLU A 110 1.98 6.12 3.01
N LEU A 111 2.93 6.40 2.12
CA LEU A 111 4.30 5.92 2.25
C LEU A 111 4.99 6.50 3.49
N VAL A 112 4.80 7.81 3.75
CA VAL A 112 5.38 8.48 4.92
C VAL A 112 4.72 7.96 6.20
N SER A 113 3.39 7.93 6.25
CA SER A 113 2.65 7.45 7.42
C SER A 113 2.87 5.97 7.69
N GLY A 114 2.90 5.13 6.65
CA GLY A 114 3.23 3.72 6.71
C GLY A 114 4.67 3.48 7.18
N PHE A 115 5.63 4.28 6.73
CA PHE A 115 7.02 4.19 7.22
C PHE A 115 7.11 4.52 8.71
N ILE A 116 6.43 5.57 9.17
CA ILE A 116 6.37 5.93 10.59
C ILE A 116 5.73 4.81 11.41
N ALA A 117 4.63 4.24 10.92
CA ALA A 117 3.93 3.15 11.57
C ALA A 117 4.81 1.90 11.66
N LEU A 118 5.52 1.55 10.57
CA LEU A 118 6.47 0.45 10.54
C LEU A 118 7.64 0.66 11.52
N ARG A 119 8.17 1.89 11.61
CA ARG A 119 9.25 2.24 12.56
C ARG A 119 8.78 2.22 14.02
N ARG A 120 7.50 2.49 14.29
CA ARG A 120 6.91 2.36 15.64
C ARG A 120 6.69 0.90 15.99
N ALA A 121 6.14 0.13 15.06
CA ALA A 121 5.95 -1.31 15.16
C ALA A 121 7.27 -2.06 15.44
N ALA A 122 8.32 -1.78 14.66
CA ALA A 122 9.63 -2.40 14.83
C ALA A 122 10.21 -2.17 16.25
N ARG A 123 10.04 -0.97 16.80
CA ARG A 123 10.46 -0.65 18.18
C ARG A 123 9.65 -1.38 19.25
N HIS A 124 8.39 -1.69 18.97
CA HIS A 124 7.52 -2.44 19.88
C HIS A 124 7.90 -3.93 19.96
N GLN A 125 8.37 -4.52 18.86
CA GLN A 125 8.89 -5.90 18.83
C GLN A 125 10.11 -6.07 19.72
N THR A 126 11.06 -5.12 19.68
CA THR A 126 12.24 -5.16 20.54
C THR A 126 11.85 -5.18 22.02
N LYS A 127 10.87 -4.36 22.42
CA LYS A 127 10.38 -4.34 23.80
C LYS A 127 9.68 -5.64 24.20
N ARG A 128 8.81 -6.19 23.35
CA ARG A 128 8.14 -7.47 23.63
C ARG A 128 9.13 -8.62 23.72
N PHE A 129 10.14 -8.65 22.85
CA PHE A 129 11.17 -9.67 22.87
C PHE A 129 12.01 -9.59 24.15
N HIS A 130 12.42 -8.40 24.59
CA HIS A 130 13.11 -8.24 25.87
C HIS A 130 12.24 -8.60 27.07
N LEU A 131 10.94 -8.25 27.08
CA LEU A 131 10.02 -8.66 28.14
C LEU A 131 9.81 -10.19 28.20
N LEU A 132 9.77 -10.85 27.04
CA LEU A 132 9.73 -12.31 26.93
C LEU A 132 11.02 -12.94 27.46
N GLN A 133 12.18 -12.39 27.10
CA GLN A 133 13.47 -12.84 27.64
C GLN A 133 13.51 -12.70 29.17
N LEU A 134 13.06 -11.57 29.72
CA LEU A 134 13.01 -11.35 31.17
C LEU A 134 12.05 -12.32 31.87
N HIS A 135 10.88 -12.60 31.30
CA HIS A 135 9.94 -13.59 31.85
C HIS A 135 10.52 -15.01 31.84
N MET A 136 11.20 -15.40 30.76
CA MET A 136 11.86 -16.71 30.70
C MET A 136 13.01 -16.81 31.70
N GLN A 137 13.82 -15.76 31.86
CA GLN A 137 14.94 -15.73 32.79
C GLN A 137 14.47 -15.73 34.26
N GLY A 138 13.44 -14.95 34.60
CA GLY A 138 12.84 -14.92 35.93
C GLY A 138 12.08 -16.20 36.29
N GLY A 139 11.45 -16.86 35.32
CA GLY A 139 10.82 -18.18 35.52
C GLY A 139 11.83 -19.29 35.82
N SER A 140 13.00 -19.27 35.17
CA SER A 140 14.07 -20.24 35.44
C SER A 140 14.70 -20.07 36.83
N THR A 141 14.80 -18.85 37.37
CA THR A 141 15.33 -18.60 38.72
C THR A 141 14.39 -19.10 39.83
N ILE A 142 13.07 -19.03 39.60
CA ILE A 142 12.08 -19.48 40.58
C ILE A 142 11.99 -21.01 40.66
N LEU A 143 12.24 -21.72 39.55
CA LEU A 143 12.29 -23.19 39.55
C LEU A 143 13.51 -23.73 40.29
N HIS A 144 14.67 -23.09 40.16
CA HIS A 144 15.87 -23.48 40.88
C HIS A 144 15.76 -23.30 42.41
N HIS A 145 14.96 -22.34 42.89
CA HIS A 145 14.78 -22.12 44.33
C HIS A 145 13.73 -23.05 44.97
N LYS A 146 13.00 -23.82 44.17
CA LYS A 146 11.97 -24.76 44.66
C LYS A 146 12.50 -26.20 44.76
N GLU A 147 13.72 -26.45 44.29
CA GLU A 147 14.40 -27.76 44.31
C GLU A 147 15.48 -27.87 45.40
N GLU A 148 15.71 -26.80 46.19
CA GLU A 148 16.49 -26.82 47.45
C GLU A 148 15.56 -26.82 48.67
#